data_AF-A0A9Q1I5V6-F1
#
_entry.id   AF-A0A9Q1I5V6-F1
#
_cell.length_a   1.000
_cell.length_b   1.000
_cell.length_c   1.000
_cell.angle_alpha   90.00
_cell.angle_beta   90.00
_cell.angle_gamma   90.00
#
_symmetry.space_group_name_H-M   'P 1'
#
loop_
_entity.id
_entity.type
_entity.pdbx_description
1 polymer ?
#
loop_
_entity_poly.entity_id
_entity_poly.type
_entity_poly.pdbx_seq_one_letter_code
_entity_poly.pdbx_strand_id
1 'polypeptide(L)'
;MAECTTLDSLLEMGFDRNRAEKALAHTGNQGIERAMDWLMEHEGDPDIDEPYVPPEGNVLGSTDSEHSPSEPGPGPGPDPGPDPGPDPDLTTAEEGEMKQEGKRPMTEEEKQAQIKRLEELMKIKQEERRERERQEEVEREKQRRKQGQELLQVKQKMQDDEMKKLAEQRRREKMEDRMAKQRVREKIARDREERAQKFGGGSSAAVPSSPPAEAVPSSPPGSQGPPPAKKDYDECRIQVRLLDGSALTAVFKAQEPLAAVRVYVQMNGVEGQDFTLLSPYPRRVYTDLDMEKPLRELGLVPSAVLVVAKK
;
A
#
# COMPACT_ATOMS: atom_id res chain seq x y z
N MET A 1 20.01 17.57 2.02
CA MET A 1 19.02 17.18 1.00
C MET A 1 19.81 16.44 -0.05
N ALA A 2 19.47 15.18 -0.36
CA ALA A 2 20.20 14.44 -1.38
C ALA A 2 19.95 15.13 -2.73
N GLU A 3 21.02 15.49 -3.43
CA GLU A 3 20.92 16.05 -4.77
C GLU A 3 20.41 14.94 -5.69
N CYS A 4 19.18 15.08 -6.19
CA CYS A 4 18.63 14.13 -7.17
C CYS A 4 19.44 14.30 -8.46
N THR A 5 20.21 13.28 -8.81
CA THR A 5 21.04 13.35 -10.01
C THR A 5 20.15 13.30 -11.25
N THR A 6 20.63 13.85 -12.36
CA THR A 6 19.93 13.77 -13.66
C THR A 6 19.63 12.31 -14.04
N LEU A 7 20.51 11.38 -13.66
CA LEU A 7 20.32 9.94 -13.81
C LEU A 7 19.17 9.41 -12.96
N ASP A 8 19.11 9.77 -11.68
CA ASP A 8 18.02 9.34 -10.79
C ASP A 8 16.66 9.85 -11.26
N SER A 9 16.60 11.09 -11.78
CA SER A 9 15.36 11.63 -12.36
C SER A 9 14.90 10.86 -13.60
N LEU A 10 15.82 10.47 -14.49
CA LEU A 10 15.50 9.65 -15.66
C LEU A 10 15.05 8.23 -15.26
N LEU A 11 15.65 7.66 -14.21
CA LEU A 11 15.23 6.38 -13.63
C LEU A 11 13.84 6.47 -13.00
N GLU A 12 13.53 7.56 -12.28
CA GLU A 12 12.20 7.83 -11.72
C GLU A 12 11.13 8.02 -12.81
N MET A 13 11.52 8.57 -13.97
CA MET A 13 10.65 8.69 -15.16
C MET A 13 10.44 7.36 -15.90
N GLY A 14 11.15 6.30 -15.51
CA GLY A 14 10.97 4.96 -16.04
C GLY A 14 11.86 4.61 -17.23
N PHE A 15 12.88 5.42 -17.53
CA PHE A 15 13.90 5.04 -18.52
C PHE A 15 14.86 4.02 -17.93
N ASP A 16 15.20 2.99 -18.71
CA ASP A 16 16.20 2.00 -18.30
C ASP A 16 17.55 2.65 -18.02
N ARG A 17 18.24 2.14 -17.00
CA ARG A 17 19.54 2.67 -16.53
C ARG A 17 20.56 2.81 -17.66
N ASN A 18 20.66 1.81 -18.54
CA ASN A 18 21.61 1.82 -19.65
C ASN A 18 21.29 2.95 -20.65
N ARG A 19 20.00 3.16 -20.95
CA ARG A 19 19.54 4.24 -21.83
C ARG A 19 19.86 5.61 -21.22
N ALA A 20 19.54 5.79 -19.94
CA ALA A 20 19.78 7.04 -19.22
C ALA A 20 21.29 7.36 -19.12
N GLU A 21 22.13 6.36 -18.84
CA GLU A 21 23.59 6.54 -18.78
C GLU A 21 24.17 6.87 -20.16
N LYS A 22 23.70 6.21 -21.23
CA LYS A 22 24.11 6.49 -22.62
C LYS A 22 23.69 7.91 -23.04
N ALA A 23 22.45 8.30 -22.73
CA ALA A 23 21.95 9.65 -22.99
C ALA A 23 22.75 10.71 -22.25
N LEU A 24 23.11 10.48 -20.99
CA LEU A 24 23.94 11.40 -20.21
C LEU A 24 25.38 11.46 -20.72
N ALA A 25 25.93 10.35 -21.22
CA ALA A 25 27.24 10.31 -21.85
C ALA A 25 27.25 11.13 -23.16
N HIS A 26 26.22 10.98 -23.99
CA HIS A 26 26.11 11.72 -25.26
C HIS A 26 25.76 13.19 -25.07
N THR A 27 24.95 13.52 -24.05
CA THR A 27 24.57 14.90 -23.74
C THR A 27 25.52 15.61 -22.78
N GLY A 28 26.52 14.90 -22.25
CA GLY A 28 27.53 15.44 -21.34
C GLY A 28 26.97 15.97 -20.01
N ASN A 29 25.92 15.33 -19.47
CA ASN A 29 25.20 15.77 -18.27
C ASN A 29 24.64 17.22 -18.34
N GLN A 30 24.21 17.69 -19.52
CA GLN A 30 23.63 19.03 -19.70
C GLN A 30 22.20 19.20 -19.15
N GLY A 31 21.69 18.22 -18.38
CA GLY A 31 20.36 18.26 -17.76
C GLY A 31 19.39 17.23 -18.33
N ILE A 32 18.26 17.05 -17.63
CA ILE A 32 17.29 15.97 -17.88
C ILE A 32 16.65 16.11 -19.26
N GLU A 33 16.28 17.33 -19.64
CA GLU A 33 15.60 17.62 -20.90
C GLU A 33 16.44 17.22 -22.11
N ARG A 34 17.75 17.53 -22.11
CA ARG A 34 18.64 17.16 -23.22
C ARG A 34 18.86 15.65 -23.29
N ALA A 35 18.99 14.99 -22.14
CA ALA A 35 19.07 13.55 -22.07
C ALA A 35 17.79 12.88 -22.59
N MET A 36 16.61 13.43 -22.27
CA MET A 36 15.33 12.94 -22.80
C MET A 36 15.18 13.16 -24.31
N ASP A 37 15.62 14.30 -24.83
CA ASP A 37 15.56 14.60 -26.27
C ASP A 37 16.42 13.59 -27.05
N TRP A 38 17.63 13.32 -26.56
CA TRP A 38 18.49 12.27 -27.13
C TRP A 38 17.85 10.88 -27.03
N LEU A 39 17.20 10.56 -25.90
CA LEU A 39 16.49 9.28 -25.72
C LEU A 39 15.32 9.11 -26.69
N MET A 40 14.55 10.16 -26.95
CA MET A 40 13.43 10.11 -27.90
C MET A 40 13.92 9.95 -29.34
N GLU A 41 15.02 10.60 -29.69
CA GLU A 41 15.58 10.53 -31.05
C GLU A 41 16.23 9.17 -31.36
N HIS A 42 16.64 8.42 -30.32
CA HIS A 42 17.29 7.12 -30.46
C HIS A 42 16.45 5.95 -29.88
N GLU A 43 15.17 6.18 -29.55
CA GLU A 43 14.28 5.18 -28.94
C GLU A 43 14.12 3.90 -29.79
N GLY A 44 14.28 4.02 -31.11
CA GLY A 44 14.14 2.93 -32.08
C GLY A 44 15.41 2.11 -32.34
N ASP A 45 16.56 2.51 -31.77
CA ASP A 45 17.82 1.82 -32.01
C ASP A 45 17.92 0.55 -31.14
N PRO A 46 18.04 -0.65 -31.73
CA PRO A 46 18.18 -1.90 -30.97
C PRO A 46 19.46 -1.94 -30.11
N ASP A 47 20.43 -1.07 -30.41
CA ASP A 47 21.71 -0.95 -29.71
C ASP A 47 21.64 0.02 -28.51
N ILE A 48 20.49 0.65 -28.24
CA ILE A 48 20.31 1.59 -27.12
C ILE A 48 20.25 0.87 -25.75
N ASP A 49 19.87 -0.41 -25.76
CA ASP A 49 19.75 -1.26 -24.57
C ASP A 49 21.03 -2.03 -24.22
N GLU A 50 22.03 -2.02 -25.11
CA GLU A 50 23.32 -2.66 -24.85
C GLU A 50 24.11 -1.87 -23.79
N PRO A 51 24.78 -2.56 -22.84
CA PRO A 51 25.52 -1.90 -21.77
C PRO A 51 26.67 -1.07 -22.37
N TYR A 52 26.60 0.25 -22.21
CA TYR A 52 27.68 1.15 -22.59
C TYR A 52 28.90 0.88 -21.69
N VAL A 53 29.94 0.27 -22.25
CA VAL A 53 31.24 0.11 -21.58
C VAL A 53 32.12 1.30 -21.97
N PRO A 54 32.33 2.29 -21.10
CA PRO A 54 33.24 3.40 -21.40
C PRO A 54 34.66 2.86 -21.58
N PRO A 55 35.42 3.31 -22.60
CA PRO A 55 36.86 3.02 -22.66
C PRO A 55 37.53 3.58 -21.40
N GLU A 56 38.27 2.72 -20.69
CA GLU A 56 38.96 3.02 -19.44
C GLU A 56 39.75 4.33 -19.55
N GLY A 57 39.39 5.35 -18.77
CA GLY A 57 40.16 6.59 -18.84
C GLY A 57 39.74 7.80 -18.03
N ASN A 58 38.53 7.90 -17.44
CA ASN A 58 38.22 9.09 -16.64
C ASN A 58 37.32 8.80 -15.44
N VAL A 59 37.97 8.41 -14.35
CA VAL A 59 37.40 8.30 -13.01
C VAL A 59 37.71 9.57 -12.22
N LEU A 60 36.63 10.19 -11.70
CA LEU A 60 36.53 11.02 -10.49
C LEU A 60 37.18 12.41 -10.44
N GLY A 61 36.30 13.41 -10.37
CA GLY A 61 36.19 14.29 -9.19
C GLY A 61 37.39 15.14 -8.82
N SER A 62 37.35 16.42 -9.20
CA SER A 62 37.86 17.51 -8.35
C SER A 62 37.11 18.81 -8.66
N THR A 63 36.78 19.48 -7.57
CA THR A 63 36.08 20.74 -7.42
C THR A 63 36.83 21.93 -8.02
N ASP A 64 36.09 23.03 -8.22
CA ASP A 64 36.58 24.41 -8.43
C ASP A 64 37.13 24.69 -9.84
N SER A 65 36.93 25.81 -10.51
CA SER A 65 36.02 26.95 -10.43
C SER A 65 36.31 27.75 -11.71
N GLU A 66 35.29 28.45 -12.19
CA GLU A 66 35.38 29.68 -12.98
C GLU A 66 35.72 29.67 -14.50
N HIS A 67 34.76 30.29 -15.20
CA HIS A 67 34.89 31.25 -16.31
C HIS A 67 34.94 30.75 -17.77
N SER A 68 33.73 30.73 -18.37
CA SER A 68 33.30 31.40 -19.62
C SER A 68 34.21 32.50 -20.22
N PRO A 69 33.92 33.04 -21.43
CA PRO A 69 33.20 32.50 -22.62
C PRO A 69 33.96 32.81 -23.93
N SER A 70 33.46 32.36 -25.11
CA SER A 70 33.40 33.15 -26.37
C SER A 70 32.85 32.33 -27.55
N GLU A 71 31.65 32.71 -27.99
CA GLU A 71 31.03 32.53 -29.33
C GLU A 71 31.81 33.27 -30.46
N PRO A 72 31.37 33.32 -31.75
CA PRO A 72 30.34 32.55 -32.50
C PRO A 72 30.84 32.01 -33.89
N GLY A 73 29.96 31.27 -34.60
CA GLY A 73 30.16 30.57 -35.91
C GLY A 73 30.31 31.46 -37.18
N PRO A 74 30.02 31.01 -38.43
CA PRO A 74 29.04 29.99 -38.86
C PRO A 74 29.55 28.96 -39.94
N GLY A 75 28.66 28.03 -40.37
CA GLY A 75 28.88 26.86 -41.27
C GLY A 75 29.16 27.14 -42.77
N PRO A 76 28.90 26.23 -43.75
CA PRO A 76 27.95 25.09 -43.80
C PRO A 76 28.54 23.72 -44.29
N GLY A 77 27.70 22.67 -44.36
CA GLY A 77 27.99 21.25 -44.74
C GLY A 77 28.33 20.99 -46.23
N PRO A 78 28.24 19.74 -46.78
CA PRO A 78 27.29 18.65 -46.47
C PRO A 78 27.86 17.19 -46.39
N ASP A 79 26.96 16.24 -46.06
CA ASP A 79 26.90 14.77 -46.29
C ASP A 79 27.57 14.26 -47.61
N PRO A 80 27.92 12.96 -47.81
CA PRO A 80 27.12 11.79 -47.38
C PRO A 80 27.83 10.45 -47.02
N GLY A 81 27.07 9.51 -46.43
CA GLY A 81 27.35 8.04 -46.44
C GLY A 81 27.21 7.42 -47.86
N PRO A 82 27.26 6.09 -48.08
CA PRO A 82 26.53 5.07 -47.31
C PRO A 82 27.12 3.62 -47.28
N ASP A 83 26.37 2.72 -46.63
CA ASP A 83 26.33 1.24 -46.66
C ASP A 83 26.55 0.62 -48.07
N PRO A 84 27.00 -0.66 -48.21
CA PRO A 84 26.05 -1.66 -48.73
C PRO A 84 26.31 -3.15 -48.40
N GLY A 85 25.27 -3.96 -48.54
CA GLY A 85 25.32 -5.22 -49.31
C GLY A 85 23.98 -5.46 -50.04
N PRO A 86 23.80 -6.44 -50.96
CA PRO A 86 24.72 -7.16 -51.87
C PRO A 86 24.34 -7.07 -53.40
N ASP A 87 25.34 -7.27 -54.28
CA ASP A 87 25.46 -7.67 -55.73
C ASP A 87 24.31 -7.45 -56.76
N PRO A 88 24.56 -6.93 -58.01
CA PRO A 88 25.10 -7.75 -59.12
C PRO A 88 25.91 -7.06 -60.27
N ASP A 89 26.63 -7.89 -61.04
CA ASP A 89 26.95 -7.83 -62.49
C ASP A 89 28.18 -7.08 -63.09
N LEU A 90 29.00 -7.88 -63.79
CA LEU A 90 29.74 -7.69 -65.05
C LEU A 90 30.72 -6.50 -65.31
N THR A 91 32.00 -6.88 -65.46
CA THR A 91 32.92 -6.63 -66.62
C THR A 91 33.74 -5.33 -66.81
N THR A 92 35.06 -5.57 -67.01
CA THR A 92 36.01 -4.96 -67.98
C THR A 92 37.11 -4.03 -67.44
N ALA A 93 38.35 -4.59 -67.44
CA ALA A 93 39.70 -4.06 -67.78
C ALA A 93 40.09 -2.59 -67.40
N GLU A 94 41.34 -2.22 -67.07
CA GLU A 94 42.68 -2.70 -67.45
C GLU A 94 43.75 -1.97 -66.58
N GLU A 95 44.82 -2.69 -66.19
CA GLU A 95 46.24 -2.30 -65.93
C GLU A 95 46.64 -1.09 -65.03
N GLY A 96 47.68 -1.12 -64.18
CA GLY A 96 48.88 -1.96 -64.19
C GLY A 96 49.74 -1.89 -62.91
N GLU A 97 50.82 -2.68 -62.95
CA GLU A 97 51.74 -3.19 -61.92
C GLU A 97 52.50 -2.21 -61.01
N MET A 98 52.82 -2.64 -59.77
CA MET A 98 54.22 -2.94 -59.39
C MET A 98 54.40 -3.69 -58.04
N LYS A 99 55.00 -4.89 -58.17
CA LYS A 99 55.97 -5.61 -57.32
C LYS A 99 55.61 -6.11 -55.91
N GLN A 100 55.63 -7.44 -55.83
CA GLN A 100 55.66 -8.32 -54.66
C GLN A 100 57.04 -8.35 -53.97
N GLU A 101 57.03 -8.53 -52.65
CA GLU A 101 58.07 -9.27 -51.90
C GLU A 101 57.41 -10.39 -51.10
N GLY A 102 58.05 -11.56 -51.15
CA GLY A 102 57.45 -12.86 -50.89
C GLY A 102 57.09 -13.12 -49.44
N LYS A 103 55.80 -13.38 -49.21
CA LYS A 103 55.33 -14.26 -48.13
C LYS A 103 54.80 -15.52 -48.78
N ARG A 104 55.31 -16.66 -48.32
CA ARG A 104 55.03 -18.00 -48.86
C ARG A 104 53.52 -18.17 -49.03
N PRO A 105 53.03 -18.60 -50.22
CA PRO A 105 51.61 -18.78 -50.44
C PRO A 105 51.12 -19.91 -49.54
N MET A 106 50.28 -19.56 -48.55
CA MET A 106 49.50 -20.52 -47.75
C MET A 106 48.79 -21.45 -48.74
N THR A 107 49.09 -22.74 -48.65
CA THR A 107 48.64 -23.74 -49.63
C THR A 107 47.12 -23.76 -49.68
N GLU A 108 46.58 -24.06 -50.86
CA GLU A 108 45.13 -24.05 -51.13
C GLU A 108 44.35 -24.94 -50.14
N GLU A 109 45.00 -26.00 -49.67
CA GLU A 109 44.52 -26.90 -48.63
C GLU A 109 44.43 -26.24 -47.23
N GLU A 110 45.41 -25.40 -46.85
CA GLU A 110 45.38 -24.68 -45.57
C GLU A 110 44.28 -23.61 -45.55
N LYS A 111 44.03 -22.94 -46.68
CA LYS A 111 42.92 -21.99 -46.82
C LYS A 111 41.56 -22.67 -46.74
N GLN A 112 41.41 -23.84 -47.38
CA GLN A 112 40.19 -24.65 -47.27
C GLN A 112 39.97 -25.16 -45.84
N ALA A 113 41.03 -25.53 -45.12
CA ALA A 113 40.95 -25.91 -43.71
C ALA A 113 40.56 -24.72 -42.81
N GLN A 114 41.07 -23.51 -43.10
CA GLN A 114 40.73 -22.30 -42.36
C GLN A 114 39.27 -21.88 -42.59
N ILE A 115 38.75 -21.99 -43.82
CA ILE A 115 37.35 -21.73 -44.16
C ILE A 115 36.43 -22.76 -43.47
N LYS A 116 36.75 -24.06 -43.53
CA LYS A 116 35.96 -25.10 -42.82
C LYS A 116 35.90 -24.86 -41.31
N ARG A 117 37.01 -24.46 -40.70
CA ARG A 117 37.07 -24.12 -39.27
C ARG A 117 36.25 -22.88 -38.92
N LEU A 118 36.22 -21.89 -39.82
CA LEU A 118 35.40 -20.68 -39.68
C LEU A 118 33.91 -20.98 -39.85
N GLU A 119 33.55 -21.81 -40.83
CA GLU A 119 32.19 -22.30 -41.07
C GLU A 119 31.68 -23.13 -39.87
N GLU A 120 32.52 -24.00 -39.31
CA GLU A 120 32.19 -24.80 -38.13
C GLU A 120 32.00 -23.93 -36.89
N LEU A 121 32.85 -22.91 -36.67
CA LEU A 121 32.68 -21.92 -35.61
C LEU A 121 31.39 -21.08 -35.78
N MET A 122 31.07 -20.65 -37.01
CA MET A 122 29.84 -19.90 -37.29
C MET A 122 28.60 -20.75 -37.07
N LYS A 123 28.65 -22.04 -37.44
CA LYS A 123 27.55 -22.97 -37.24
C LYS A 123 27.33 -23.27 -35.75
N ILE A 124 28.40 -23.48 -34.99
CA ILE A 124 28.33 -23.63 -33.53
C ILE A 124 27.74 -22.36 -32.89
N LYS A 125 28.19 -21.17 -33.33
CA LYS A 125 27.70 -19.88 -32.81
C LYS A 125 26.23 -19.61 -33.17
N GLN A 126 25.79 -20.00 -34.37
CA GLN A 126 24.37 -19.91 -34.76
C GLN A 126 23.48 -20.88 -33.98
N GLU A 127 23.95 -22.11 -33.73
CA GLU A 127 23.20 -23.07 -32.92
C GLU A 127 23.12 -22.64 -31.46
N GLU A 128 24.21 -22.10 -30.89
CA GLU A 128 24.20 -21.49 -29.56
C GLU A 128 23.24 -20.30 -29.47
N ARG A 129 23.25 -19.39 -30.46
CA ARG A 129 22.31 -18.26 -30.51
C ARG A 129 20.85 -18.72 -30.60
N ARG A 130 20.56 -19.72 -31.43
CA ARG A 130 19.21 -20.29 -31.59
C ARG A 130 18.74 -21.00 -30.32
N GLU A 131 19.64 -21.65 -29.60
CA GLU A 131 19.30 -22.31 -28.33
C GLU A 131 19.08 -21.29 -27.21
N ARG A 132 19.90 -20.23 -27.16
CA ARG A 132 19.73 -19.08 -26.26
C ARG A 132 18.40 -18.37 -26.50
N GLU A 133 18.06 -18.05 -27.75
CA GLU A 133 16.78 -17.42 -28.12
C GLU A 133 15.57 -18.29 -27.72
N ARG A 134 15.64 -19.62 -27.92
CA ARG A 134 14.58 -20.55 -27.45
C ARG A 134 14.46 -20.57 -25.93
N GLN A 135 15.58 -20.53 -25.21
CA GLN A 135 15.58 -20.50 -23.75
C GLN A 135 14.98 -19.19 -23.24
N GLU A 136 15.36 -18.06 -23.82
CA GLU A 136 14.83 -16.73 -23.49
C GLU A 136 13.33 -16.62 -23.77
N GLU A 137 12.84 -17.20 -24.86
CA GLU A 137 11.39 -17.20 -25.18
C GLU A 137 10.59 -18.04 -24.18
N VAL A 138 11.09 -19.23 -23.83
CA VAL A 138 10.48 -20.10 -22.80
C VAL A 138 10.53 -19.43 -21.42
N GLU A 139 11.62 -18.72 -21.11
CA GLU A 139 11.79 -18.01 -19.84
C GLU A 139 10.85 -16.80 -19.76
N ARG A 140 10.72 -16.01 -20.83
CA ARG A 140 9.78 -14.89 -20.94
C ARG A 140 8.33 -15.36 -20.77
N GLU A 141 7.95 -16.47 -21.41
CA GLU A 141 6.61 -17.03 -21.23
C GLU A 141 6.39 -17.55 -19.80
N LYS A 142 7.38 -18.23 -19.21
CA LYS A 142 7.33 -18.65 -17.80
C LYS A 142 7.19 -17.45 -16.86
N GLN A 143 7.90 -16.35 -17.11
CA GLN A 143 7.85 -15.15 -16.30
C GLN A 143 6.47 -14.49 -16.35
N ARG A 144 5.84 -14.42 -17.54
CA ARG A 144 4.46 -13.92 -17.69
C ARG A 144 3.43 -14.77 -16.94
N ARG A 145 3.60 -16.10 -16.93
CA ARG A 145 2.73 -17.01 -16.16
C ARG A 145 2.98 -16.86 -14.65
N LYS A 146 4.25 -16.75 -14.25
CA LYS A 146 4.69 -16.59 -12.86
C LYS A 146 4.17 -15.28 -12.27
N GLN A 147 4.32 -14.16 -12.97
CA GLN A 147 3.79 -12.85 -12.54
C GLN A 147 2.28 -12.87 -12.34
N GLY A 148 1.53 -13.53 -13.24
CA GLY A 148 0.08 -13.69 -13.07
C GLY A 148 -0.29 -14.56 -11.87
N GLN A 149 0.45 -15.63 -11.62
CA GLN A 149 0.25 -16.50 -10.46
C GLN A 149 0.66 -15.81 -9.15
N GLU A 150 1.71 -15.00 -9.19
CA GLU A 150 2.21 -14.20 -8.07
C GLU A 150 1.19 -13.13 -7.66
N LEU A 151 0.54 -12.46 -8.61
CA LEU A 151 -0.53 -11.51 -8.32
C LEU A 151 -1.72 -12.18 -7.59
N LEU A 152 -2.09 -13.39 -8.01
CA LEU A 152 -3.12 -14.19 -7.34
C LEU A 152 -2.70 -14.61 -5.93
N GLN A 153 -1.46 -15.07 -5.76
CA GLN A 153 -0.91 -15.44 -4.44
C GLN A 153 -0.80 -14.24 -3.50
N VAL A 154 -0.39 -13.07 -4.00
CA VAL A 154 -0.32 -11.83 -3.21
C VAL A 154 -1.70 -11.45 -2.69
N LYS A 155 -2.74 -11.50 -3.54
CA LYS A 155 -4.12 -11.22 -3.12
C LYS A 155 -4.62 -12.19 -2.06
N GLN A 156 -4.37 -13.49 -2.23
CA GLN A 156 -4.77 -14.52 -1.26
C GLN A 156 -4.04 -14.35 0.07
N LYS A 157 -2.73 -14.09 0.02
CA LYS A 157 -1.90 -13.85 1.20
C LYS A 157 -2.35 -12.62 1.98
N MET A 158 -2.75 -11.56 1.28
CA MET A 158 -3.29 -10.35 1.92
C MET A 158 -4.58 -10.66 2.70
N GLN A 159 -5.50 -11.45 2.13
CA GLN A 159 -6.74 -11.86 2.80
C GLN A 159 -6.47 -12.79 4.00
N ASP A 160 -5.52 -13.72 3.85
CA ASP A 160 -5.11 -14.64 4.92
C ASP A 160 -4.44 -13.89 6.08
N ASP A 161 -3.59 -12.90 5.78
CA ASP A 161 -2.92 -12.08 6.79
C ASP A 161 -3.93 -11.19 7.54
N GLU A 162 -4.93 -10.62 6.85
CA GLU A 162 -6.04 -9.90 7.51
C GLU A 162 -6.84 -10.82 8.44
N MET A 163 -7.19 -12.03 7.96
CA MET A 163 -7.94 -13.00 8.76
C MET A 163 -7.12 -13.46 9.98
N LYS A 164 -5.81 -13.69 9.79
CA LYS A 164 -4.88 -14.09 10.86
C LYS A 164 -4.73 -12.99 11.89
N LYS A 165 -4.59 -11.73 11.48
CA LYS A 165 -4.49 -10.58 12.38
C LYS A 165 -5.76 -10.42 13.22
N LEU A 166 -6.93 -10.60 12.60
CA LEU A 166 -8.21 -10.57 13.30
C LEU A 166 -8.32 -11.71 14.34
N ALA A 167 -7.88 -12.92 13.98
CA ALA A 167 -7.86 -14.07 14.89
C ALA A 167 -6.89 -13.87 16.06
N GLU A 168 -5.71 -13.31 15.81
CA GLU A 168 -4.71 -12.99 16.84
C GLU A 168 -5.21 -11.91 17.80
N GLN A 169 -5.82 -10.85 17.28
CA GLN A 169 -6.43 -9.79 18.09
C GLN A 169 -7.50 -10.37 19.01
N ARG A 170 -8.38 -11.22 18.48
CA ARG A 170 -9.41 -11.90 19.28
C ARG A 170 -8.81 -12.84 20.33
N ARG A 171 -7.67 -13.47 20.07
CA ARG A 171 -6.95 -14.32 21.04
C ARG A 171 -6.27 -13.48 22.13
N ARG A 172 -5.70 -12.33 21.75
CA ARG A 172 -5.06 -11.39 22.67
C ARG A 172 -6.08 -10.75 23.62
N GLU A 173 -7.19 -10.25 23.08
CA GLU A 173 -8.29 -9.69 23.89
C GLU A 173 -8.84 -10.73 24.89
N LYS A 174 -9.02 -11.99 24.46
CA LYS A 174 -9.42 -13.08 25.38
C LYS A 174 -8.39 -13.33 26.47
N MET A 175 -7.09 -13.24 26.16
CA MET A 175 -6.03 -13.43 27.14
C MET A 175 -5.97 -12.27 28.13
N GLU A 176 -6.10 -11.03 27.65
CA GLU A 176 -6.14 -9.82 28.46
C GLU A 176 -7.38 -9.79 29.38
N ASP A 177 -8.55 -10.18 28.89
CA ASP A 177 -9.76 -10.34 29.70
C ASP A 177 -9.60 -11.44 30.77
N ARG A 178 -8.99 -12.58 30.42
CA ARG A 178 -8.66 -13.63 31.40
C ARG A 178 -7.70 -13.11 32.48
N MET A 179 -6.64 -12.40 32.09
CA MET A 179 -5.68 -11.81 33.03
C MET A 179 -6.34 -10.72 33.90
N ALA A 180 -7.23 -9.90 33.34
CA ALA A 180 -7.98 -8.89 34.10
C ALA A 180 -8.90 -9.54 35.13
N LYS A 181 -9.66 -10.57 34.73
CA LYS A 181 -10.50 -11.37 35.64
C LYS A 181 -9.67 -12.03 36.74
N GLN A 182 -8.47 -12.53 36.42
CA GLN A 182 -7.57 -13.11 37.40
C GLN A 182 -7.07 -12.05 38.41
N ARG A 183 -6.65 -10.87 37.94
CA ARG A 183 -6.23 -9.76 38.82
C ARG A 183 -7.36 -9.30 39.75
N VAL A 184 -8.59 -9.23 39.26
CA VAL A 184 -9.76 -8.88 40.09
C VAL A 184 -10.01 -9.97 41.13
N ARG A 185 -9.98 -11.25 40.71
CA ARG A 185 -10.17 -12.38 41.61
C ARG A 185 -9.11 -12.42 42.71
N GLU A 186 -7.85 -12.12 42.38
CA GLU A 186 -6.75 -12.06 43.34
C GLU A 186 -6.90 -10.89 44.32
N LYS A 187 -7.32 -9.70 43.85
CA LYS A 187 -7.66 -8.57 44.72
C LYS A 187 -8.77 -8.92 45.70
N ILE A 188 -9.83 -9.60 45.24
CA ILE A 188 -10.93 -10.05 46.11
C ILE A 188 -10.44 -11.10 47.12
N ALA A 189 -9.59 -12.03 46.69
CA ALA A 189 -9.02 -13.04 47.59
C ALA A 189 -8.16 -12.40 48.67
N ARG A 190 -7.27 -11.46 48.30
CA ARG A 190 -6.42 -10.72 49.23
C ARG A 190 -7.24 -9.89 50.23
N ASP A 191 -8.24 -9.14 49.75
CA ASP A 191 -9.12 -8.35 50.62
C ASP A 191 -9.93 -9.25 51.58
N ARG A 192 -10.42 -10.39 51.08
CA ARG A 192 -11.10 -11.40 51.90
C ARG A 192 -10.19 -12.00 52.96
N GLU A 193 -8.94 -12.28 52.61
CA GLU A 193 -7.95 -12.85 53.53
C GLU A 193 -7.47 -11.82 54.57
N GLU A 194 -7.28 -10.55 54.18
CA GLU A 194 -6.99 -9.46 55.12
C GLU A 194 -8.15 -9.23 56.10
N ARG A 195 -9.40 -9.25 55.61
CA ARG A 195 -10.59 -9.15 56.46
C ARG A 195 -10.71 -10.34 57.40
N ALA A 196 -10.45 -11.55 56.92
CA ALA A 196 -10.44 -12.75 57.75
C ALA A 196 -9.35 -12.68 58.84
N GLN A 197 -8.17 -12.14 58.53
CA GLN A 197 -7.11 -11.94 59.53
C GLN A 197 -7.45 -10.83 60.55
N LYS A 198 -8.06 -9.71 60.11
CA LYS A 198 -8.44 -8.60 61.01
C LYS A 198 -9.67 -8.89 61.86
N PHE A 199 -10.64 -9.66 61.38
CA PHE A 199 -11.90 -9.98 62.08
C PHE A 199 -11.97 -11.41 62.62
N GLY A 200 -10.99 -12.27 62.32
CA GLY A 200 -10.92 -13.66 62.79
C GLY A 200 -10.40 -13.83 64.22
N GLY A 201 -10.04 -12.73 64.91
CA GLY A 201 -9.63 -12.74 66.31
C GLY A 201 -10.61 -11.99 67.20
N GLY A 202 -11.79 -12.55 67.46
CA GLY A 202 -12.73 -11.92 68.39
C GLY A 202 -14.11 -12.58 68.46
N SER A 203 -14.20 -13.70 69.18
CA SER A 203 -15.47 -14.20 69.70
C SER A 203 -15.99 -13.28 70.81
N SER A 204 -17.22 -12.78 70.68
CA SER A 204 -18.22 -12.87 71.76
C SER A 204 -19.62 -12.50 71.27
N ALA A 205 -20.55 -13.36 71.67
CA ALA A 205 -21.97 -13.34 71.38
C ALA A 205 -22.73 -12.27 72.19
N ALA A 206 -23.87 -11.80 71.67
CA ALA A 206 -25.06 -11.52 72.47
C ALA A 206 -26.31 -11.29 71.57
N VAL A 207 -27.24 -12.23 71.64
CA VAL A 207 -28.71 -12.04 71.60
C VAL A 207 -29.24 -12.77 72.87
N PRO A 208 -30.43 -12.50 73.48
CA PRO A 208 -31.69 -12.06 72.82
C PRO A 208 -32.65 -11.15 73.66
N SER A 209 -33.74 -10.66 73.04
CA SER A 209 -35.16 -10.84 73.49
C SER A 209 -36.17 -9.83 72.87
N SER A 210 -37.36 -10.33 72.52
CA SER A 210 -38.67 -9.66 72.28
C SER A 210 -39.73 -10.33 73.21
N PRO A 211 -41.05 -10.02 73.32
CA PRO A 211 -41.99 -9.01 72.69
C PRO A 211 -43.01 -8.41 73.74
N PRO A 212 -44.31 -8.01 73.49
CA PRO A 212 -45.11 -7.60 72.30
C PRO A 212 -45.97 -6.28 72.38
N ALA A 213 -46.39 -5.78 71.21
CA ALA A 213 -47.64 -5.07 70.78
C ALA A 213 -48.18 -3.77 71.43
N GLU A 214 -48.28 -2.67 70.63
CA GLU A 214 -49.55 -2.01 70.22
C GLU A 214 -49.36 -0.82 69.23
N ALA A 215 -50.35 -0.67 68.32
CA ALA A 215 -50.84 0.52 67.60
C ALA A 215 -50.20 1.09 66.29
N VAL A 216 -50.99 0.91 65.21
CA VAL A 216 -51.36 1.77 64.03
C VAL A 216 -50.37 2.16 62.90
N PRO A 217 -50.84 2.14 61.63
CA PRO A 217 -50.01 2.39 60.45
C PRO A 217 -49.97 3.87 60.07
N SER A 218 -48.78 4.41 59.83
CA SER A 218 -48.60 5.61 59.04
C SER A 218 -47.36 5.46 58.16
N SER A 219 -47.56 5.60 56.85
CA SER A 219 -46.51 5.59 55.84
C SER A 219 -45.53 6.75 56.06
N PRO A 220 -44.21 6.54 55.93
CA PRO A 220 -43.30 7.62 55.60
C PRO A 220 -43.15 7.77 54.08
N PRO A 221 -43.12 9.01 53.56
CA PRO A 221 -42.74 9.30 52.19
C PRO A 221 -41.21 9.27 52.03
N GLY A 222 -40.74 8.81 50.88
CA GLY A 222 -39.44 9.21 50.30
C GLY A 222 -38.18 8.70 51.00
N SER A 223 -37.83 7.44 50.80
CA SER A 223 -36.44 7.01 50.88
C SER A 223 -35.69 7.49 49.62
N GLN A 224 -35.10 8.69 49.70
CA GLN A 224 -33.97 9.03 48.84
C GLN A 224 -32.81 8.13 49.25
N GLY A 225 -32.64 7.02 48.51
CA GLY A 225 -31.40 6.28 48.52
C GLY A 225 -30.24 7.17 48.03
N PRO A 226 -28.99 6.79 48.30
CA PRO A 226 -27.83 7.47 47.73
C PRO A 226 -27.99 7.62 46.21
N PRO A 227 -27.64 8.77 45.60
CA PRO A 227 -27.78 8.95 44.17
C PRO A 227 -27.08 7.80 43.44
N PRO A 228 -27.72 7.18 42.42
CA PRO A 228 -27.11 6.09 41.69
C PRO A 228 -25.78 6.58 41.09
N ALA A 229 -24.68 5.89 41.42
CA ALA A 229 -23.38 6.17 40.83
C ALA A 229 -23.51 6.18 39.30
N LYS A 230 -22.97 7.22 38.65
CA LYS A 230 -23.02 7.39 37.19
C LYS A 230 -22.38 6.16 36.55
N LYS A 231 -23.23 5.27 36.02
CA LYS A 231 -22.80 4.06 35.33
C LYS A 231 -22.54 4.49 33.88
N ASP A 232 -21.29 4.42 33.44
CA ASP A 232 -20.94 4.69 32.06
C ASP A 232 -21.38 3.51 31.21
N TYR A 233 -22.24 3.77 30.23
CA TYR A 233 -22.71 2.78 29.28
C TYR A 233 -22.03 3.05 27.92
N ASP A 234 -21.38 2.02 27.37
CA ASP A 234 -20.73 2.08 26.05
C ASP A 234 -21.69 1.74 24.89
N GLU A 235 -22.91 1.32 25.22
CA GLU A 235 -23.94 0.92 24.27
C GLU A 235 -25.25 1.65 24.55
N CYS A 236 -25.98 1.94 23.49
CA CYS A 236 -27.23 2.68 23.50
C CYS A 236 -28.29 1.89 22.73
N ARG A 237 -29.41 1.55 23.38
CA ARG A 237 -30.56 0.97 22.71
C ARG A 237 -31.48 2.09 22.22
N ILE A 238 -31.66 2.21 20.92
CA ILE A 238 -32.56 3.18 20.31
C ILE A 238 -33.79 2.47 19.77
N GLN A 239 -34.97 2.92 20.18
CA GLN A 239 -36.24 2.56 19.56
C GLN A 239 -36.74 3.74 18.72
N VAL A 240 -36.90 3.55 17.42
CA VAL A 240 -37.43 4.55 16.49
C VAL A 240 -38.86 4.19 16.12
N ARG A 241 -39.80 5.11 16.37
CA ARG A 241 -41.19 5.01 15.91
C ARG A 241 -41.30 5.63 14.53
N LEU A 242 -41.71 4.83 13.57
CA LEU A 242 -41.89 5.22 12.16
C LEU A 242 -43.26 5.85 11.93
N LEU A 243 -43.44 6.48 10.76
CA LEU A 243 -44.68 7.16 10.35
C LEU A 243 -45.85 6.20 10.11
N ASP A 244 -45.55 4.95 9.77
CA ASP A 244 -46.53 3.87 9.60
C ASP A 244 -47.01 3.27 10.93
N GLY A 245 -46.48 3.76 12.07
CA GLY A 245 -46.77 3.27 13.40
C GLY A 245 -45.94 2.06 13.82
N SER A 246 -45.10 1.51 12.94
CA SER A 246 -44.15 0.45 13.29
C SER A 246 -42.97 1.01 14.10
N ALA A 247 -42.24 0.13 14.77
CA ALA A 247 -41.11 0.52 15.60
C ALA A 247 -39.86 -0.30 15.26
N LEU A 248 -38.79 0.39 14.88
CA LEU A 248 -37.47 -0.19 14.70
C LEU A 248 -36.71 -0.12 16.02
N THR A 249 -36.02 -1.19 16.41
CA THR A 249 -35.16 -1.19 17.59
C THR A 249 -33.79 -1.70 17.22
N ALA A 250 -32.76 -0.90 17.51
CA ALA A 250 -31.37 -1.25 17.26
C ALA A 250 -30.48 -0.82 18.44
N VAL A 251 -29.31 -1.45 18.51
CA VAL A 251 -28.28 -1.13 19.51
C VAL A 251 -27.11 -0.47 18.78
N PHE A 252 -26.72 0.69 19.27
CA PHE A 252 -25.65 1.54 18.74
C PHE A 252 -24.57 1.72 19.80
N LYS A 253 -23.35 2.09 19.41
CA LYS A 253 -22.29 2.43 20.35
C LYS A 253 -22.49 3.84 20.90
N ALA A 254 -22.09 4.09 22.14
CA ALA A 254 -22.26 5.39 22.80
C ALA A 254 -21.54 6.54 22.06
N GLN A 255 -20.45 6.24 21.36
CA GLN A 255 -19.68 7.20 20.55
C GLN A 255 -20.11 7.26 19.07
N GLU A 256 -21.09 6.47 18.64
CA GLU A 256 -21.60 6.59 17.27
C GLU A 256 -22.36 7.91 17.08
N PRO A 257 -22.27 8.54 15.90
CA PRO A 257 -23.00 9.76 15.58
C PRO A 257 -24.50 9.47 15.40
N LEU A 258 -25.36 10.45 15.71
CA LEU A 258 -26.80 10.34 15.47
C LEU A 258 -27.14 10.06 13.98
N ALA A 259 -26.29 10.49 13.05
CA ALA A 259 -26.39 10.16 11.63
C ALA A 259 -26.49 8.64 11.36
N ALA A 260 -25.82 7.79 12.16
CA ALA A 260 -25.91 6.34 12.01
C ALA A 260 -27.34 5.82 12.24
N VAL A 261 -28.06 6.41 13.21
CA VAL A 261 -29.46 6.09 13.47
C VAL A 261 -30.35 6.54 12.30
N ARG A 262 -30.08 7.71 11.71
CA ARG A 262 -30.80 8.21 10.53
C ARG A 262 -30.64 7.27 9.33
N VAL A 263 -29.41 6.83 9.03
CA VAL A 263 -29.13 5.87 7.95
C VAL A 263 -29.84 4.54 8.22
N TYR A 264 -29.79 4.03 9.45
CA TYR A 264 -30.48 2.79 9.82
C TYR A 264 -31.99 2.86 9.59
N VAL A 265 -32.62 4.00 9.89
CA VAL A 265 -34.05 4.25 9.62
C VAL A 265 -34.34 4.32 8.13
N GLN A 266 -33.46 4.95 7.35
CA GLN A 266 -33.61 5.06 5.90
C GLN A 266 -33.50 3.69 5.20
N MET A 267 -32.65 2.80 5.70
CA MET A 267 -32.48 1.45 5.15
C MET A 267 -33.62 0.48 5.51
N ASN A 268 -34.25 0.63 6.68
CA ASN A 268 -35.17 -0.37 7.21
C ASN A 268 -36.63 0.09 7.35
N GLY A 269 -36.92 1.38 7.11
CA GLY A 269 -38.23 1.95 7.43
C GLY A 269 -38.76 2.97 6.44
N VAL A 270 -37.91 3.86 5.95
CA VAL A 270 -38.37 5.02 5.16
C VAL A 270 -37.51 5.16 3.90
N GLU A 271 -37.87 4.45 2.83
CA GLU A 271 -37.20 4.62 1.54
C GLU A 271 -37.60 5.96 0.90
N GLY A 272 -36.62 6.84 0.72
CA GLY A 272 -36.73 8.00 -0.17
C GLY A 272 -37.51 9.22 0.35
N GLN A 273 -37.89 9.29 1.63
CA GLN A 273 -38.53 10.49 2.19
C GLN A 273 -37.61 11.26 3.13
N ASP A 274 -37.65 12.59 3.03
CA ASP A 274 -37.02 13.47 4.01
C ASP A 274 -37.80 13.47 5.32
N PHE A 275 -37.13 13.10 6.40
CA PHE A 275 -37.70 13.07 7.74
C PHE A 275 -36.76 13.69 8.76
N THR A 276 -37.36 14.11 9.88
CA THR A 276 -36.66 14.63 11.05
C THR A 276 -36.84 13.67 12.21
N LEU A 277 -35.76 13.44 12.97
CA LEU A 277 -35.84 12.66 14.21
C LEU A 277 -36.17 13.60 15.37
N LEU A 278 -37.09 13.19 16.23
CA LEU A 278 -37.38 13.91 17.48
C LEU A 278 -37.45 12.97 18.68
N SER A 279 -36.98 13.44 19.83
CA SER A 279 -37.25 12.83 21.13
C SER A 279 -38.61 13.34 21.64
N PRO A 280 -39.51 12.46 22.13
CA PRO A 280 -40.81 12.88 22.63
C PRO A 280 -40.74 13.49 24.04
N TYR A 281 -39.81 13.03 24.89
CA TYR A 281 -39.64 13.55 26.26
C TYR A 281 -38.15 13.54 26.69
N PRO A 282 -37.58 14.69 27.09
CA PRO A 282 -38.07 16.03 26.80
C PRO A 282 -38.18 16.24 25.28
N ARG A 283 -39.17 17.02 24.84
CA ARG A 283 -39.41 17.21 23.40
C ARG A 283 -38.23 17.94 22.77
N ARG A 284 -37.46 17.24 21.93
CA ARG A 284 -36.30 17.81 21.22
C ARG A 284 -36.34 17.37 19.77
N VAL A 285 -36.23 18.32 18.86
CA VAL A 285 -36.13 18.07 17.41
C VAL A 285 -34.64 18.11 17.06
N TYR A 286 -34.13 17.07 16.40
CA TYR A 286 -32.72 17.00 16.02
C TYR A 286 -32.50 17.62 14.64
N THR A 287 -31.52 18.50 14.56
CA THR A 287 -31.11 19.20 13.33
C THR A 287 -29.91 18.51 12.69
N ASP A 288 -29.49 18.97 11.50
CA ASP A 288 -28.29 18.43 10.84
C ASP A 288 -27.01 18.60 11.70
N LEU A 289 -26.91 19.68 12.49
CA LEU A 289 -25.83 19.89 13.46
C LEU A 289 -25.82 18.84 14.60
N ASP A 290 -26.98 18.28 14.95
CA ASP A 290 -27.05 17.21 15.95
C ASP A 290 -26.70 15.85 15.34
N MET A 291 -26.76 15.69 14.01
CA MET A 291 -26.46 14.42 13.34
C MET A 291 -24.98 14.03 13.47
N GLU A 292 -24.09 15.02 13.58
CA GLU A 292 -22.64 14.82 13.74
C GLU A 292 -22.25 14.46 15.19
N LYS A 293 -23.12 14.74 16.16
CA LYS A 293 -22.82 14.54 17.58
C LYS A 293 -23.00 13.07 17.99
N PRO A 294 -22.14 12.56 18.89
CA PRO A 294 -22.27 11.20 19.40
C PRO A 294 -23.51 11.03 20.28
N LEU A 295 -24.09 9.83 20.27
CA LEU A 295 -25.30 9.51 21.06
C LEU A 295 -25.15 9.81 22.56
N ARG A 296 -23.93 9.68 23.11
CA ARG A 296 -23.61 10.03 24.50
C ARG A 296 -23.76 11.51 24.80
N GLU A 297 -23.30 12.39 23.90
CA GLU A 297 -23.39 13.84 24.06
C GLU A 297 -24.84 14.32 23.94
N LEU A 298 -25.63 13.65 23.11
CA LEU A 298 -27.06 13.93 22.97
C LEU A 298 -27.92 13.42 24.14
N GLY A 299 -27.33 12.72 25.11
CA GLY A 299 -28.04 12.17 26.26
C GLY A 299 -28.99 11.02 25.91
N LEU A 300 -28.72 10.31 24.80
CA LEU A 300 -29.53 9.18 24.34
C LEU A 300 -29.12 7.85 25.00
N VAL A 301 -27.92 7.81 25.57
CA VAL A 301 -27.37 6.67 26.32
C VAL A 301 -28.00 6.61 27.72
N PRO A 302 -28.43 5.43 28.24
CA PRO A 302 -28.25 4.07 27.68
C PRO A 302 -29.40 3.58 26.79
N SER A 303 -30.54 4.26 26.81
CA SER A 303 -31.70 3.90 25.99
C SER A 303 -32.50 5.15 25.68
N ALA A 304 -32.95 5.27 24.43
CA ALA A 304 -33.81 6.38 24.02
C ALA A 304 -34.87 5.95 23.03
N VAL A 305 -35.97 6.71 23.02
CA VAL A 305 -37.05 6.58 22.05
C VAL A 305 -37.03 7.80 21.16
N LEU A 306 -36.95 7.58 19.86
CA LEU A 306 -37.04 8.60 18.82
C LEU A 306 -38.30 8.39 17.99
N VAL A 307 -38.84 9.47 17.46
CA VAL A 307 -40.01 9.46 16.58
C VAL A 307 -39.59 10.10 15.27
N VAL A 308 -39.94 9.45 14.17
CA VAL A 308 -39.82 10.01 12.83
C VAL A 308 -40.97 10.99 12.62
N ALA A 309 -40.65 12.24 12.34
CA ALA A 309 -41.60 13.24 11.90
C ALA A 309 -41.29 13.64 10.46
N LYS A 310 -42.33 13.86 9.66
CA LYS A 310 -42.18 14.41 8.32
C LYS A 310 -41.60 15.83 8.43
N LYS A 311 -40.60 16.13 7.60
CA LYS A 311 -40.02 17.48 7.50
C LYS A 311 -41.02 18.45 6.88
#